data_AF-A0A849SL42-F1
#
_entry.id   AF-A0A849SL42-F1
#
_cell.length_a   1.000
_cell.length_b   1.000
_cell.length_c   1.000
_cell.angle_alpha   90.00
_cell.angle_beta   90.00
_cell.angle_gamma   90.00
#
_symmetry.space_group_name_H-M   'P 1'
#
loop_
_entity.id
_entity.type
_entity.pdbx_description
1 polymer ?
#
loop_
_entity_poly.entity_id
_entity_poly.type
_entity_poly.pdbx_seq_one_letter_code
_entity_poly.pdbx_strand_id
1 'polypeptide(L)'
;MPPRDAHHRATRVIVTCAAALLLFTSTTSAATEVRPESGCWQLEQTPLGVGLVLGASSGGVIDALVEKVIQLRRATTGTPCPFASVSIDFSECGEQGVQFCSDPLWGAPGTFASGATIVFSADANSEVRIRVAGHASASPAAATLPPCAQVYVDGAVAGRLIISTLDLDGHNGVDAVDLSRFLAQRFSSYGSRCDYNADGQLDARDLSILLRARFAGGSVQSCSPN
;
A
#
# COMPACT_ATOMS: atom_id res chain seq x y z
N MET A 1 -2.92 -40.96 -43.66
CA MET A 1 -3.85 -41.17 -44.80
C MET A 1 -5.07 -40.29 -44.55
N PRO A 2 -5.46 -39.46 -45.53
CA PRO A 2 -6.27 -38.22 -45.38
C PRO A 2 -7.79 -38.54 -45.35
N PRO A 3 -8.78 -37.62 -45.16
CA PRO A 3 -9.05 -36.38 -45.96
C PRO A 3 -9.77 -35.26 -45.14
N ARG A 4 -10.32 -34.13 -45.62
CA ARG A 4 -10.42 -33.38 -46.88
C ARG A 4 -10.91 -31.95 -46.53
N ASP A 5 -10.60 -31.02 -47.41
CA ASP A 5 -11.06 -29.63 -47.45
C ASP A 5 -12.59 -29.46 -47.44
N ALA A 6 -13.06 -28.34 -46.88
CA ALA A 6 -14.34 -27.74 -47.23
C ALA A 6 -14.21 -26.21 -47.31
N HIS A 7 -14.08 -25.73 -48.55
CA HIS A 7 -14.21 -24.34 -48.95
C HIS A 7 -15.65 -23.85 -48.70
N HIS A 8 -15.81 -22.79 -47.91
CA HIS A 8 -17.00 -21.94 -47.97
C HIS A 8 -16.65 -20.58 -48.56
N ARG A 9 -17.05 -20.38 -49.82
CA ARG A 9 -17.18 -19.07 -50.46
C ARG A 9 -18.43 -18.39 -49.90
N ALA A 10 -18.29 -17.18 -49.37
CA ALA A 10 -19.42 -16.33 -49.05
C ALA A 10 -19.26 -14.95 -49.73
N THR A 11 -20.19 -14.76 -50.67
CA THR A 11 -20.60 -13.60 -51.44
C THR A 11 -20.40 -12.24 -50.75
N ARG A 12 -19.69 -11.32 -51.42
CA ARG A 12 -19.61 -9.90 -51.04
C ARG A 12 -20.81 -9.15 -51.63
N VAL A 13 -21.71 -8.66 -50.76
CA VAL A 13 -22.75 -7.70 -51.12
C VAL A 13 -22.20 -6.31 -50.85
N ILE A 14 -22.02 -5.51 -51.91
CA ILE A 14 -21.63 -4.10 -51.80
C ILE A 14 -22.92 -3.30 -51.67
N VAL A 15 -23.25 -2.90 -50.44
CA VAL A 15 -24.32 -1.93 -50.16
C VAL A 15 -23.70 -0.55 -50.16
N THR A 16 -23.94 0.22 -51.20
CA THR A 16 -23.55 1.63 -51.28
C THR A 16 -24.54 2.45 -50.44
N CYS A 17 -24.24 2.62 -49.16
CA CYS A 17 -24.94 3.57 -48.29
C CYS A 17 -24.47 4.99 -48.63
N ALA A 18 -25.39 5.82 -49.15
CA ALA A 18 -25.20 7.26 -49.26
C ALA A 18 -25.07 7.85 -47.86
N ALA A 19 -23.85 8.21 -47.47
CA ALA A 19 -23.56 8.89 -46.22
C ALA A 19 -23.98 10.37 -46.34
N ALA A 20 -25.12 10.72 -45.75
CA ALA A 20 -25.48 12.09 -45.47
C ALA A 20 -24.52 12.62 -44.38
N LEU A 21 -23.57 13.47 -44.80
CA LEU A 21 -22.61 14.14 -43.93
C LEU A 21 -23.33 15.24 -43.13
N LEU A 22 -23.95 14.86 -42.02
CA LEU A 22 -24.44 15.79 -41.00
C LEU A 22 -23.24 16.34 -40.24
N LEU A 23 -22.84 17.57 -40.57
CA LEU A 23 -21.89 18.37 -39.79
C LEU A 23 -22.53 18.74 -38.44
N PHE A 24 -22.37 17.87 -37.45
CA PHE A 24 -22.53 18.26 -36.05
C PHE A 24 -21.31 19.07 -35.64
N THR A 25 -21.46 20.39 -35.58
CA THR A 25 -20.51 21.25 -34.87
C THR A 25 -20.68 21.00 -33.38
N SER A 26 -20.00 19.97 -32.87
CA SER A 26 -19.86 19.76 -31.44
C SER A 26 -19.05 20.92 -30.88
N THR A 27 -19.74 21.87 -30.24
CA THR A 27 -19.09 22.84 -29.36
C THR A 27 -18.55 22.05 -28.18
N THR A 28 -17.30 21.63 -28.27
CA THR A 28 -16.53 21.22 -27.09
C THR A 28 -16.35 22.46 -26.24
N SER A 29 -17.30 22.71 -25.35
CA SER A 29 -17.00 23.48 -24.15
C SER A 29 -15.86 22.72 -23.49
N ALA A 30 -14.66 23.29 -23.55
CA ALA A 30 -13.61 22.93 -22.63
C ALA A 30 -14.19 23.26 -21.25
N ALA A 31 -14.83 22.27 -20.63
CA ALA A 31 -14.96 22.28 -19.20
C ALA A 31 -13.52 22.35 -18.73
N THR A 32 -13.10 23.53 -18.29
CA THR A 32 -11.96 23.63 -17.40
C THR A 32 -12.34 22.71 -16.27
N GLU A 33 -11.82 21.49 -16.30
CA GLU A 33 -11.81 20.61 -15.15
C GLU A 33 -11.10 21.46 -14.11
N VAL A 34 -11.88 22.10 -13.25
CA VAL A 34 -11.41 22.67 -12.00
C VAL A 34 -10.96 21.44 -11.25
N ARG A 35 -9.73 20.98 -11.54
CA ARG A 35 -9.04 20.04 -10.67
C ARG A 35 -9.09 20.76 -9.33
N PRO A 36 -9.78 20.20 -8.31
CA PRO A 36 -9.75 20.80 -6.99
C PRO A 36 -8.28 21.02 -6.70
N GLU A 37 -7.90 22.28 -6.43
CA GLU A 37 -6.52 22.56 -6.06
C GLU A 37 -6.22 21.59 -4.92
N SER A 38 -5.37 20.61 -5.24
CA SER A 38 -4.98 19.47 -4.44
C SER A 38 -4.20 20.01 -3.25
N GLY A 39 -4.93 20.64 -2.35
CA GLY A 39 -4.43 21.55 -1.33
C GLY A 39 -4.28 20.85 -0.01
N CYS A 40 -4.14 19.53 0.04
CA CYS A 40 -4.04 18.80 1.30
C CYS A 40 -2.94 17.75 1.24
N TRP A 41 -1.69 18.17 1.01
CA TRP A 41 -0.59 17.22 1.12
C TRP A 41 0.73 17.88 1.55
N GLN A 42 0.96 17.91 2.85
CA GLN A 42 2.28 17.69 3.41
C GLN A 42 2.09 16.61 4.47
N LEU A 43 2.72 15.46 4.24
CA LEU A 43 2.95 14.49 5.29
C LEU A 43 4.03 15.08 6.19
N GLU A 44 3.60 15.86 7.19
CA GLU A 44 4.50 16.27 8.26
C GLU A 44 4.76 15.02 9.11
N GLN A 45 5.85 14.34 8.77
CA GLN A 45 6.25 13.12 9.44
C GLN A 45 6.69 13.49 10.86
N THR A 46 5.98 12.95 11.85
CA THR A 46 6.59 12.67 13.15
C THR A 46 7.88 11.88 12.88
N PRO A 47 8.96 12.04 13.68
CA PRO A 47 10.30 11.54 13.39
C PRO A 47 10.46 10.00 13.38
N LEU A 48 9.36 9.26 13.28
CA LEU A 48 9.33 7.82 13.01
C LEU A 48 9.06 7.58 11.53
N GLY A 49 9.97 8.03 10.67
CA GLY A 49 10.24 7.42 9.37
C GLY A 49 9.20 7.55 8.26
N VAL A 50 9.72 7.54 7.03
CA VAL A 50 9.02 7.38 5.74
C VAL A 50 8.39 5.99 5.59
N GLY A 51 8.34 5.23 6.68
CA GLY A 51 7.96 3.83 6.75
C GLY A 51 6.57 3.60 7.34
N LEU A 52 5.92 2.54 6.87
CA LEU A 52 4.82 1.86 7.54
C LEU A 52 5.28 0.45 7.93
N VAL A 53 5.13 0.10 9.20
CA VAL A 53 5.42 -1.24 9.69
C VAL A 53 4.14 -2.05 9.64
N LEU A 54 4.18 -3.23 9.03
CA LEU A 54 3.09 -4.19 9.03
C LEU A 54 3.27 -5.17 10.19
N GLY A 55 2.19 -5.34 10.95
CA GLY A 55 2.16 -6.23 12.12
C GLY A 55 1.56 -7.59 11.80
N ALA A 56 1.80 -8.54 12.70
CA ALA A 56 0.99 -9.75 12.78
C ALA A 56 -0.27 -9.46 13.63
N SER A 57 -1.12 -10.48 13.78
CA SER A 57 -2.35 -10.39 14.56
C SER A 57 -2.40 -11.41 15.69
N SER A 58 -3.34 -11.24 16.61
CA SER A 58 -3.68 -12.20 17.66
C SER A 58 -5.19 -12.27 17.78
N GLY A 59 -5.79 -13.39 17.36
CA GLY A 59 -7.25 -13.58 17.39
C GLY A 59 -8.01 -12.55 16.56
N GLY A 60 -7.44 -12.12 15.43
CA GLY A 60 -8.03 -11.06 14.59
C GLY A 60 -7.89 -9.65 15.18
N VAL A 61 -6.98 -9.42 16.13
CA VAL A 61 -6.62 -8.07 16.58
C VAL A 61 -5.22 -7.76 16.08
N ILE A 62 -5.05 -6.68 15.29
CA ILE A 62 -3.72 -6.23 14.87
C ILE A 62 -2.96 -5.70 16.09
N ASP A 63 -1.67 -6.05 16.18
CA ASP A 63 -0.77 -5.54 17.21
C ASP A 63 -0.81 -4.00 17.28
N ALA A 64 -1.02 -3.45 18.47
CA ALA A 64 -1.05 -2.01 18.69
C ALA A 64 0.33 -1.34 18.47
N LEU A 65 1.42 -2.13 18.46
CA LEU A 65 2.78 -1.64 18.24
C LEU A 65 3.01 -1.11 16.82
N VAL A 66 2.21 -1.54 15.85
CA VAL A 66 2.29 -1.05 14.47
C VAL A 66 1.35 0.12 14.18
N GLU A 67 0.79 0.74 15.22
CA GLU A 67 -0.02 1.94 15.03
C GLU A 67 0.84 3.07 14.46
N LYS A 68 0.40 3.58 13.31
CA LYS A 68 0.94 4.80 12.69
C LYS A 68 -0.09 5.90 12.78
N VAL A 69 0.36 7.09 13.18
CA VAL A 69 -0.41 8.33 13.11
C VAL A 69 0.16 9.17 11.97
N ILE A 70 -0.69 9.54 11.02
CA ILE A 70 -0.37 10.42 9.90
C ILE A 70 -1.11 11.73 10.13
N GLN A 71 -0.37 12.85 10.23
CA GLN A 71 -0.98 14.18 10.25
C GLN A 71 -1.05 14.75 8.84
N LEU A 72 -2.24 15.23 8.46
CA LEU A 72 -2.49 15.83 7.16
C LEU A 72 -2.52 17.35 7.24
N ARG A 73 -1.67 17.98 6.43
CA ARG A 73 -1.64 19.44 6.25
C ARG A 73 -1.63 19.79 4.78
N ARG A 74 -1.99 21.03 4.46
CA ARG A 74 -1.83 21.62 3.13
C ARG A 74 -0.35 21.90 2.84
N ALA A 75 0.15 21.46 1.69
CA ALA A 75 1.55 21.65 1.29
C ALA A 75 2.00 23.11 1.29
N THR A 76 1.11 24.00 0.87
CA THR A 76 1.42 25.40 0.61
C THR A 76 1.24 26.30 1.84
N THR A 77 0.39 25.91 2.78
CA THR A 77 0.00 26.78 3.92
C THR A 77 0.21 26.14 5.29
N GLY A 78 0.49 24.83 5.36
CA GLY A 78 0.56 24.08 6.62
C GLY A 78 -0.77 23.94 7.36
N THR A 79 -1.88 24.38 6.78
CA THR A 79 -3.20 24.32 7.43
C THR A 79 -3.69 22.87 7.52
N PRO A 80 -4.31 22.45 8.64
CA PRO A 80 -4.86 21.10 8.78
C PRO A 80 -5.92 20.78 7.71
N CYS A 81 -6.02 19.50 7.36
CA CYS A 81 -6.94 18.95 6.37
C CYS A 81 -7.90 17.92 7.01
N PRO A 82 -8.94 18.39 7.73
CA PRO A 82 -9.86 17.49 8.41
C PRO A 82 -10.74 16.75 7.40
N PHE A 83 -11.09 15.50 7.70
CA PHE A 83 -11.97 14.66 6.86
C PHE A 83 -11.47 14.38 5.44
N ALA A 84 -10.20 14.68 5.14
CA ALA A 84 -9.59 14.31 3.87
C ALA A 84 -9.58 12.79 3.70
N SER A 85 -9.83 12.33 2.48
CA SER A 85 -9.74 10.92 2.11
C SER A 85 -8.28 10.56 1.85
N VAL A 86 -7.77 9.52 2.50
CA VAL A 86 -6.41 9.02 2.30
C VAL A 86 -6.50 7.61 1.76
N SER A 87 -5.84 7.33 0.65
CA SER A 87 -5.65 5.95 0.18
C SER A 87 -4.17 5.59 0.10
N ILE A 88 -3.87 4.34 0.46
CA ILE A 88 -2.54 3.75 0.35
C ILE A 88 -2.66 2.54 -0.56
N ASP A 89 -2.03 2.61 -1.72
CA ASP A 89 -1.99 1.54 -2.71
C ASP A 89 -0.68 0.75 -2.58
N PHE A 90 -0.81 -0.55 -2.33
CA PHE A 90 0.27 -1.53 -2.16
C PHE A 90 0.50 -2.36 -3.43
N SER A 91 -0.09 -2.00 -4.57
CA SER A 91 -0.01 -2.76 -5.81
C SER A 91 1.43 -3.09 -6.24
N GLU A 92 2.38 -2.18 -6.03
CA GLU A 92 3.81 -2.38 -6.35
C GLU A 92 4.59 -3.12 -5.24
N CYS A 93 3.99 -3.37 -4.07
CA CYS A 93 4.67 -4.03 -2.95
C CYS A 93 4.76 -5.55 -3.10
N GLY A 94 3.87 -6.16 -3.91
CA GLY A 94 3.86 -7.61 -4.14
C GLY A 94 5.17 -8.13 -4.76
N GLU A 95 5.80 -7.35 -5.65
CA GLU A 95 7.08 -7.70 -6.28
C GLU A 95 8.23 -7.73 -5.26
N GLN A 96 8.08 -7.00 -4.15
CA GLN A 96 9.04 -6.95 -3.05
C GLN A 96 8.80 -8.07 -2.03
N GLY A 97 7.82 -8.92 -2.31
CA GLY A 97 7.37 -9.96 -1.41
C GLY A 97 6.80 -9.37 -0.13
N VAL A 98 6.11 -8.24 -0.19
CA VAL A 98 5.33 -7.69 0.93
C VAL A 98 3.86 -7.91 0.59
N GLN A 99 3.13 -8.50 1.53
CA GLN A 99 1.71 -8.80 1.41
C GLN A 99 0.99 -8.21 2.61
N PHE A 100 -0.13 -7.52 2.37
CA PHE A 100 -1.01 -7.06 3.42
C PHE A 100 -2.19 -8.03 3.56
N CYS A 101 -2.77 -8.05 4.75
CA CYS A 101 -3.85 -8.98 5.08
C CYS A 101 -5.18 -8.56 4.48
N SER A 102 -6.05 -9.53 4.21
CA SER A 102 -7.44 -9.25 3.86
C SER A 102 -8.26 -8.77 5.07
N ASP A 103 -7.95 -9.21 6.30
CA ASP A 103 -8.71 -8.86 7.51
C ASP A 103 -7.89 -8.99 8.82
N PRO A 104 -8.26 -8.26 9.90
CA PRO A 104 -9.05 -7.03 9.90
C PRO A 104 -8.13 -5.80 9.94
N LEU A 105 -8.42 -4.80 9.12
CA LEU A 105 -7.79 -3.49 9.23
C LEU A 105 -8.38 -2.75 10.45
N TRP A 106 -7.51 -2.18 11.27
CA TRP A 106 -7.93 -1.24 12.30
C TRP A 106 -7.53 0.16 11.87
N GLY A 107 -8.52 1.05 11.76
CA GLY A 107 -8.28 2.41 11.34
C GLY A 107 -9.43 3.33 11.69
N ALA A 108 -9.28 4.59 11.29
CA ALA A 108 -10.30 5.61 11.40
C ALA A 108 -11.66 5.15 10.79
N PRO A 109 -12.79 5.78 11.18
CA PRO A 109 -14.09 5.50 10.58
C PRO A 109 -14.02 5.52 9.04
N GLY A 110 -14.68 4.54 8.40
CA GLY A 110 -14.67 4.42 6.94
C GLY A 110 -13.47 3.68 6.36
N THR A 111 -12.69 2.96 7.18
CA THR A 111 -11.60 2.11 6.68
C THR A 111 -12.16 0.94 5.88
N PHE A 112 -11.72 0.79 4.63
CA PHE A 112 -11.99 -0.40 3.82
C PHE A 112 -10.78 -0.76 2.94
N ALA A 113 -10.63 -2.06 2.67
CA ALA A 113 -9.67 -2.57 1.70
C ALA A 113 -10.41 -2.90 0.39
N SER A 114 -9.80 -2.56 -0.75
CA SER A 114 -10.30 -2.95 -2.07
C SER A 114 -9.11 -3.35 -2.94
N GLY A 115 -8.92 -4.65 -3.15
CA GLY A 115 -7.69 -5.16 -3.75
C GLY A 115 -6.48 -4.67 -2.95
N ALA A 116 -5.45 -4.17 -3.64
CA ALA A 116 -4.21 -3.68 -3.04
C ALA A 116 -4.29 -2.31 -2.35
N THR A 117 -5.46 -1.68 -2.30
CA THR A 117 -5.62 -0.33 -1.76
C THR A 117 -6.38 -0.33 -0.45
N ILE A 118 -5.87 0.41 0.54
CA ILE A 118 -6.58 0.71 1.78
C ILE A 118 -6.99 2.18 1.76
N VAL A 119 -8.24 2.45 2.09
CA VAL A 119 -8.79 3.82 2.17
C VAL A 119 -9.15 4.15 3.61
N PHE A 120 -8.86 5.38 4.02
CA PHE A 120 -9.12 5.95 5.34
C PHE A 120 -9.71 7.35 5.19
N SER A 121 -10.36 7.84 6.24
CA SER A 121 -10.74 9.25 6.35
C SER A 121 -10.06 9.87 7.56
N ALA A 122 -9.47 11.05 7.39
CA ALA A 122 -8.92 11.81 8.51
C ALA A 122 -10.01 12.26 9.49
N ASP A 123 -9.65 12.38 10.75
CA ASP A 123 -10.55 12.90 11.78
C ASP A 123 -10.67 14.45 11.71
N ALA A 124 -11.42 15.02 12.66
CA ALA A 124 -11.59 16.47 12.79
C ALA A 124 -10.28 17.21 13.13
N ASN A 125 -9.25 16.49 13.60
CA ASN A 125 -7.92 17.01 13.90
C ASN A 125 -6.95 16.83 12.73
N SER A 126 -7.42 16.31 11.59
CA SER A 126 -6.58 15.98 10.42
C SER A 126 -5.59 14.84 10.69
N GLU A 127 -5.93 13.92 11.59
CA GLU A 127 -5.14 12.73 11.87
C GLU A 127 -5.75 11.49 11.22
N VAL A 128 -4.89 10.62 10.70
CA VAL A 128 -5.23 9.27 10.27
C VAL A 128 -4.45 8.29 11.14
N ARG A 129 -5.16 7.50 11.94
CA ARG A 129 -4.59 6.44 12.78
C ARG A 129 -4.87 5.10 12.15
N ILE A 130 -3.81 4.33 11.91
CA ILE A 130 -3.90 3.07 11.18
C ILE A 130 -3.06 2.00 11.85
N ARG A 131 -3.57 0.78 11.82
CA ARG A 131 -2.80 -0.44 12.04
C ARG A 131 -3.09 -1.33 10.86
N VAL A 132 -2.03 -1.72 10.16
CA VAL A 132 -2.14 -2.58 8.99
C VAL A 132 -1.40 -3.86 9.33
N ALA A 133 -2.10 -4.98 9.19
CA ALA A 133 -1.45 -6.27 9.30
C ALA A 133 -0.92 -6.68 7.94
N GLY A 134 0.19 -7.39 7.95
CA GLY A 134 0.83 -7.92 6.76
C GLY A 134 2.11 -8.64 7.11
N HIS A 135 2.69 -9.29 6.11
CA HIS A 135 3.87 -10.10 6.27
C HIS A 135 4.74 -10.03 5.01
N ALA A 136 6.01 -10.41 5.15
CA ALA A 136 6.85 -10.69 4.00
C ALA A 136 6.57 -12.11 3.48
N SER A 137 6.86 -12.32 2.20
CA SER A 137 7.05 -13.65 1.65
C SER A 137 8.37 -14.23 2.15
N ALA A 138 8.43 -15.56 2.26
CA ALA A 138 9.63 -16.29 2.68
C ALA A 138 10.87 -16.02 1.79
N SER A 139 10.71 -15.42 0.61
CA SER A 139 11.78 -15.08 -0.33
C SER A 139 12.83 -14.14 0.31
N PRO A 140 14.13 -14.34 0.04
CA PRO A 140 15.17 -13.44 0.53
C PRO A 140 14.86 -11.99 0.13
N ALA A 141 14.97 -11.07 1.10
CA ALA A 141 14.76 -9.66 0.83
C ALA A 141 15.81 -9.20 -0.18
N ALA A 142 15.42 -8.42 -1.19
CA ALA A 142 16.40 -7.60 -1.89
C ALA A 142 17.05 -6.65 -0.86
N ALA A 143 18.35 -6.39 -1.02
CA ALA A 143 19.13 -5.64 -0.03
C ALA A 143 18.51 -4.26 0.27
N THR A 144 18.05 -3.56 -0.77
CA THR A 144 17.35 -2.29 -0.62
C THR A 144 16.11 -2.32 -1.48
N LEU A 145 14.95 -2.17 -0.86
CA LEU A 145 13.68 -2.03 -1.55
C LEU A 145 13.36 -0.54 -1.69
N PRO A 146 12.97 -0.08 -2.89
CA PRO A 146 12.44 1.25 -3.05
C PRO A 146 11.07 1.36 -2.33
N PRO A 147 10.66 2.57 -1.89
CA PRO A 147 9.30 2.80 -1.41
C PRO A 147 8.27 2.20 -2.39
N CYS A 148 7.39 1.32 -1.94
CA CYS A 148 6.47 0.59 -2.82
C CYS A 148 5.00 1.00 -2.66
N ALA A 149 4.63 1.57 -1.52
CA ALA A 149 3.25 1.94 -1.28
C ALA A 149 3.00 3.38 -1.71
N GLN A 150 2.07 3.60 -2.62
CA GLN A 150 1.70 4.90 -3.16
C GLN A 150 0.58 5.52 -2.32
N VAL A 151 0.80 6.72 -1.79
CA VAL A 151 -0.19 7.44 -0.98
C VAL A 151 -0.90 8.47 -1.85
N TYR A 152 -2.21 8.52 -1.71
CA TYR A 152 -3.08 9.55 -2.29
C TYR A 152 -3.85 10.26 -1.18
N VAL A 153 -4.07 11.56 -1.36
CA VAL A 153 -4.96 12.37 -0.53
C VAL A 153 -5.96 13.07 -1.44
N ASP A 154 -7.25 12.84 -1.21
CA ASP A 154 -8.35 13.31 -2.06
C ASP A 154 -8.14 12.98 -3.55
N GLY A 155 -7.57 11.79 -3.83
CA GLY A 155 -7.29 11.30 -5.18
C GLY A 155 -6.01 11.86 -5.82
N ALA A 156 -5.33 12.82 -5.20
CA ALA A 156 -4.05 13.35 -5.68
C ALA A 156 -2.88 12.57 -5.06
N VAL A 157 -1.81 12.34 -5.84
CA VAL A 157 -0.59 11.70 -5.37
C VAL A 157 0.09 12.56 -4.30
N ALA A 158 0.26 12.01 -3.10
CA ALA A 158 0.88 12.70 -1.97
C ALA A 158 2.33 12.25 -1.71
N GLY A 159 2.68 11.01 -2.05
CA GLY A 159 4.04 10.48 -1.86
C GLY A 159 4.09 8.97 -1.86
N ARG A 160 5.26 8.40 -1.54
CA ARG A 160 5.45 6.94 -1.41
C ARG A 160 5.98 6.60 -0.03
N LEU A 161 5.63 5.41 0.48
CA LEU A 161 6.08 4.88 1.76
C LEU A 161 7.00 3.67 1.56
N ILE A 162 8.01 3.56 2.41
CA ILE A 162 8.78 2.32 2.62
C ILE A 162 7.90 1.39 3.47
N ILE A 163 7.84 0.11 3.13
CA ILE A 163 7.07 -0.86 3.90
C ILE A 163 8.02 -1.85 4.56
N SER A 164 7.91 -1.96 5.88
CA SER A 164 8.64 -2.91 6.71
C SER A 164 7.66 -3.91 7.30
N THR A 165 8.08 -5.13 7.59
CA THR A 165 7.19 -6.22 8.04
C THR A 165 7.82 -6.93 9.23
N LEU A 166 7.10 -7.03 10.35
CA LEU A 166 7.62 -7.72 11.53
C LEU A 166 7.66 -9.24 11.35
N ASP A 167 6.64 -9.77 10.67
CA ASP A 167 6.58 -11.15 10.18
C ASP A 167 7.34 -11.21 8.85
N LEU A 168 8.59 -11.69 8.91
CA LEU A 168 9.59 -11.66 7.85
C LEU A 168 9.59 -12.93 7.00
N ASP A 169 8.83 -13.95 7.37
CA ASP A 169 8.71 -15.20 6.63
C ASP A 169 7.28 -15.55 6.20
N GLY A 170 6.28 -14.86 6.75
CA GLY A 170 4.87 -15.08 6.48
C GLY A 170 4.29 -16.26 7.26
N HIS A 171 4.93 -16.68 8.35
CA HIS A 171 4.56 -17.86 9.11
C HIS A 171 4.45 -17.59 10.61
N ASN A 172 3.30 -17.95 11.19
CA ASN A 172 3.05 -17.95 12.64
C ASN A 172 3.28 -16.61 13.36
N GLY A 173 3.16 -15.47 12.67
CA GLY A 173 3.30 -14.14 13.25
C GLY A 173 4.77 -13.75 13.41
N VAL A 174 5.15 -13.24 14.59
CA VAL A 174 6.53 -12.78 14.88
C VAL A 174 7.21 -13.77 15.83
N ASP A 175 8.04 -14.65 15.28
CA ASP A 175 8.65 -15.78 15.96
C ASP A 175 10.19 -15.85 15.86
N ALA A 176 10.79 -16.98 16.27
CA ALA A 176 12.25 -17.20 16.27
C ALA A 176 12.89 -17.13 14.88
N VAL A 177 12.15 -17.50 13.85
CA VAL A 177 12.57 -17.43 12.45
C VAL A 177 12.73 -15.98 12.03
N ASP A 178 11.80 -15.09 12.40
CA ASP A 178 11.90 -13.66 12.08
C ASP A 178 13.12 -13.01 12.72
N LEU A 179 13.37 -13.30 14.00
CA LEU A 179 14.57 -12.83 14.68
C LEU A 179 15.83 -13.36 13.99
N SER A 180 15.83 -14.62 13.57
CA SER A 180 16.97 -15.21 12.85
C SER A 180 17.19 -14.53 11.49
N ARG A 181 16.10 -14.21 10.76
CA ARG A 181 16.14 -13.46 9.49
C ARG A 181 16.64 -12.03 9.67
N PHE A 182 16.17 -11.34 10.70
CA PHE A 182 16.65 -10.01 11.07
C PHE A 182 18.16 -10.03 11.34
N LEU A 183 18.63 -10.95 12.18
CA LEU A 183 20.05 -11.07 12.50
C LEU A 183 20.89 -11.43 11.27
N ALA A 184 20.37 -12.30 10.40
CA ALA A 184 21.03 -12.62 9.14
C ALA A 184 21.22 -11.36 8.28
N GLN A 185 20.20 -10.52 8.11
CA GLN A 185 20.32 -9.25 7.37
C GLN A 185 21.26 -8.27 8.07
N ARG A 186 21.13 -8.13 9.39
CA ARG A 186 21.98 -7.24 10.19
C ARG A 186 23.49 -7.52 10.04
N PHE A 187 23.88 -8.78 9.90
CA PHE A 187 25.28 -9.21 9.81
C PHE A 187 25.75 -9.56 8.38
N SER A 188 24.87 -9.48 7.37
CA SER A 188 25.24 -9.71 5.97
C SER A 188 25.06 -8.44 5.14
N SER A 189 23.88 -8.26 4.55
CA SER A 189 23.47 -7.11 3.77
C SER A 189 22.30 -6.42 4.45
N TYR A 190 22.30 -5.09 4.42
CA TYR A 190 21.11 -4.28 4.70
C TYR A 190 19.90 -4.90 4.01
N GLY A 191 18.77 -4.93 4.72
CA GLY A 191 17.50 -5.46 4.24
C GLY A 191 16.39 -4.54 4.71
N SER A 192 15.94 -3.66 3.83
CA SER A 192 14.97 -2.59 4.15
C SER A 192 13.67 -3.06 4.83
N ARG A 193 13.25 -4.33 4.68
CA ARG A 193 12.06 -4.86 5.38
C ARG A 193 12.24 -4.93 6.91
N CYS A 194 13.50 -4.92 7.38
CA CYS A 194 13.88 -4.92 8.78
C CYS A 194 14.21 -3.53 9.33
N ASP A 195 14.24 -2.49 8.49
CA ASP A 195 14.44 -1.11 8.92
C ASP A 195 13.09 -0.56 9.37
N TYR A 196 12.75 -0.81 10.63
CA TYR A 196 11.42 -0.54 11.17
C TYR A 196 11.24 0.94 11.53
N ASN A 197 12.33 1.67 11.73
CA ASN A 197 12.30 3.10 12.00
C ASN A 197 12.54 3.95 10.74
N ALA A 198 12.88 3.31 9.61
CA ALA A 198 13.18 3.90 8.31
C ALA A 198 14.31 4.94 8.35
N ASP A 199 15.35 4.70 9.16
CA ASP A 199 16.54 5.57 9.27
C ASP A 199 17.69 5.16 8.32
N GLY A 200 17.48 4.13 7.51
CA GLY A 200 18.44 3.63 6.54
C GLY A 200 19.51 2.74 7.14
N GLN A 201 19.38 2.35 8.41
CA GLN A 201 20.28 1.44 9.10
C GLN A 201 19.50 0.24 9.64
N LEU A 202 20.19 -0.87 9.85
CA LEU A 202 19.69 -1.95 10.69
C LEU A 202 20.50 -1.90 11.97
N ASP A 203 19.91 -1.48 13.08
CA ASP A 203 20.63 -1.33 14.34
C ASP A 203 19.85 -1.85 15.56
N ALA A 204 20.31 -1.48 16.76
CA ALA A 204 19.69 -1.91 18.00
C ALA A 204 18.26 -1.36 18.18
N ARG A 205 17.91 -0.25 17.53
CA ARG A 205 16.57 0.34 17.54
C ARG A 205 15.60 -0.54 16.78
N ASP A 206 15.96 -1.00 15.58
CA ASP A 206 15.14 -1.95 14.82
C ASP A 206 14.97 -3.26 15.56
N LEU A 207 16.07 -3.79 16.12
CA LEU A 207 16.00 -4.99 16.95
C LEU A 207 15.06 -4.80 18.14
N SER A 208 15.08 -3.63 18.78
CA SER A 208 14.19 -3.36 19.92
C SER A 208 12.71 -3.35 19.52
N ILE A 209 12.38 -2.87 18.33
CA ILE A 209 11.01 -2.90 17.78
C ILE A 209 10.57 -4.35 17.52
N LEU A 210 11.43 -5.15 16.88
CA LEU A 210 11.15 -6.57 16.62
C LEU A 210 10.96 -7.37 17.92
N LEU A 211 11.85 -7.20 18.90
CA LEU A 211 11.75 -7.90 20.17
C LEU A 211 10.51 -7.47 20.96
N ARG A 212 10.12 -6.20 20.87
CA ARG A 212 8.88 -5.71 21.48
C ARG A 212 7.66 -6.41 20.88
N ALA A 213 7.58 -6.53 19.55
CA ALA A 213 6.50 -7.26 18.88
C ALA A 213 6.45 -8.74 19.28
N ARG A 214 7.61 -9.41 19.26
CA ARG A 214 7.74 -10.81 19.64
C ARG A 214 7.24 -11.10 21.06
N PHE A 215 7.63 -10.28 22.04
CA PHE A 215 7.36 -10.55 23.45
C PHE A 215 6.08 -9.89 23.99
N ALA A 216 5.45 -8.97 23.26
CA ALA A 216 4.21 -8.33 23.69
C ALA A 216 2.95 -9.22 23.52
N GLY A 217 3.04 -10.30 22.72
CA GLY A 217 1.92 -11.24 22.51
C GLY A 217 0.83 -10.76 21.55
N GLY A 218 0.98 -9.57 20.96
CA GLY A 218 0.07 -9.04 19.93
C GLY A 218 0.30 -9.58 18.52
N SER A 219 1.47 -10.17 18.28
CA SER A 219 1.97 -10.57 16.96
C SER A 219 2.20 -12.09 16.87
N VAL A 220 1.16 -12.91 17.07
CA VAL A 220 1.30 -14.39 17.20
C VAL A 220 0.70 -15.19 16.04
N GLN A 221 0.09 -14.52 15.06
CA GLN A 221 -0.52 -15.14 13.90
C GLN A 221 -0.29 -14.30 12.65
N SER A 222 0.28 -14.92 11.62
CA SER A 222 0.23 -14.41 10.25
C SER A 222 -1.21 -14.44 9.77
N CYS A 223 -1.59 -13.43 9.00
CA CYS A 223 -2.89 -13.38 8.37
C CYS A 223 -2.90 -14.09 7.02
N SER A 224 -4.08 -14.25 6.42
CA SER A 224 -4.18 -14.61 5.01
C SER A 224 -3.84 -13.38 4.14
N PRO A 225 -3.02 -13.54 3.09
CA PRO A 225 -2.79 -12.48 2.13
C PRO A 225 -4.09 -12.13 1.40
N ASN A 226 -4.23 -10.85 1.02
CA ASN A 226 -5.27 -10.35 0.12
C ASN A 226 -4.98 -10.72 -1.34
#